data_AF-F8PRK9-F1
#
_entry.id   AF-F8PRK9-F1
#
_cell.length_a   1.000
_cell.length_b   1.000
_cell.length_c   1.000
_cell.angle_alpha   90.00
_cell.angle_beta   90.00
_cell.angle_gamma   90.00
#
_symmetry.space_group_name_H-M   'P 1'
#
loop_
_entity.id
_entity.type
_entity.pdbx_description
1 polymer ?
#
loop_
_entity_poly.entity_id
_entity_poly.type
_entity_poly.pdbx_seq_one_letter_code
_entity_poly.pdbx_strand_id
1 'polypeptide(L)'
;PENFSGDKKKYQAFRESLLLHFEDNAVYFEDDRKKISFVLSFMKEGEAVAFRTDWLENRVDAQQMGLDITNTYGSWPFFTDKMEERFKDSFEKETAKNEILTLKQGNETAQAFFEKFEEKKRWAGYNSRMNEEFLVSLLRRNMNKPLVDRVIYGGHIPRDYQEWKQELIRIDYIWREREKEKKGSEFGRKPN
;
A
#
# COMPACT_ATOMS: atom_id res chain seq x y z
N PRO A 1 6.85 5.59 -16.37
CA PRO A 1 7.46 5.75 -15.04
C PRO A 1 8.52 6.85 -15.04
N GLU A 2 8.78 7.48 -13.88
CA GLU A 2 9.98 8.30 -13.67
C GLU A 2 11.23 7.41 -13.62
N ASN A 3 12.41 8.01 -13.80
CA ASN A 3 13.67 7.28 -13.60
C ASN A 3 13.77 6.83 -12.14
N PHE A 4 14.23 5.59 -11.94
CA PHE A 4 14.41 5.01 -10.62
C PHE A 4 15.88 5.05 -10.23
N SER A 5 16.15 5.64 -9.05
CA SER A 5 17.51 5.79 -8.53
C SER A 5 17.97 4.64 -7.64
N GLY A 6 17.09 3.70 -7.29
CA GLY A 6 17.36 2.70 -6.26
C GLY A 6 16.86 3.11 -4.86
N ASP A 7 16.28 4.31 -4.73
CA ASP A 7 15.67 4.77 -3.47
C ASP A 7 14.52 3.84 -3.04
N LYS A 8 14.75 3.10 -1.94
CA LYS A 8 13.82 2.10 -1.43
C LYS A 8 12.45 2.69 -1.08
N LYS A 9 12.38 3.97 -0.68
CA LYS A 9 11.12 4.67 -0.38
C LYS A 9 10.27 4.90 -1.62
N LYS A 10 10.93 5.09 -2.76
CA LYS A 10 10.28 5.31 -4.07
C LYS A 10 10.03 4.01 -4.81
N TYR A 11 10.61 2.90 -4.38
CA TYR A 11 10.51 1.62 -5.06
C TYR A 11 9.07 1.14 -5.20
N GLN A 12 8.22 1.34 -4.19
CA GLN A 12 6.80 0.99 -4.29
C GLN A 12 6.08 1.82 -5.38
N ALA A 13 6.23 3.14 -5.36
CA ALA A 13 5.61 4.01 -6.37
C ALA A 13 6.12 3.69 -7.79
N PHE A 14 7.40 3.35 -7.91
CA PHE A 14 7.98 2.88 -9.16
C PHE A 14 7.32 1.58 -9.66
N ARG A 15 7.14 0.58 -8.78
CA ARG A 15 6.44 -0.68 -9.12
C ARG A 15 4.99 -0.45 -9.55
N GLU A 16 4.25 0.40 -8.83
CA GLU A 16 2.87 0.75 -9.18
C GLU A 16 2.82 1.38 -10.59
N SER A 17 3.74 2.29 -10.91
CA SER A 17 3.85 2.87 -12.25
C SER A 17 4.17 1.82 -13.32
N LEU A 18 5.07 0.87 -13.05
CA LEU A 18 5.39 -0.22 -13.98
C LEU A 18 4.17 -1.08 -14.31
N LEU A 19 3.38 -1.45 -13.30
CA LEU A 19 2.17 -2.26 -13.49
C LEU A 19 1.17 -1.55 -14.41
N LEU A 20 0.94 -0.24 -14.20
CA LEU A 20 0.06 0.54 -15.06
C LEU A 20 0.52 0.54 -16.54
N HIS A 21 1.82 0.63 -16.80
CA HIS A 21 2.35 0.56 -18.16
C HIS A 21 2.19 -0.82 -18.80
N PHE A 22 2.32 -1.89 -18.00
CA PHE A 22 2.14 -3.25 -18.49
C PHE A 22 0.67 -3.55 -18.79
N GLU A 23 -0.26 -3.04 -17.98
CA GLU A 23 -1.70 -3.16 -18.23
C GLU A 23 -2.13 -2.37 -19.48
N ASP A 24 -1.59 -1.17 -19.67
CA ASP A 24 -1.91 -0.31 -20.83
C ASP A 24 -1.52 -0.95 -22.17
N ASN A 25 -0.41 -1.70 -22.21
CA ASN A 25 0.08 -2.36 -23.43
C ASN A 25 0.33 -3.86 -23.21
N ALA A 26 -0.69 -4.57 -22.70
CA ALA A 26 -0.58 -5.99 -22.32
C ALA A 26 -0.03 -6.89 -23.45
N VAL A 27 -0.42 -6.67 -24.71
CA VAL A 27 0.08 -7.44 -25.86
C VAL A 27 1.57 -7.22 -26.10
N TYR A 28 2.06 -5.98 -25.96
CA TYR A 28 3.48 -5.70 -26.11
C TYR A 28 4.28 -6.30 -24.96
N PHE A 29 3.74 -6.26 -23.75
CA PHE A 29 4.35 -6.78 -22.54
C PHE A 29 3.98 -8.23 -22.22
N GLU A 30 3.54 -9.03 -23.20
CA GLU A 30 3.36 -10.47 -22.98
C GLU A 30 4.71 -11.18 -22.77
N ASP A 31 5.75 -10.68 -23.44
CA ASP A 31 7.12 -11.18 -23.34
C ASP A 31 7.83 -10.59 -22.09
N ASP A 32 8.24 -11.48 -21.19
CA ASP A 32 8.98 -11.15 -19.98
C ASP A 32 10.29 -10.40 -20.28
N ARG A 33 10.96 -10.70 -21.39
CA ARG A 33 12.16 -9.95 -21.80
C ARG A 33 11.84 -8.48 -22.04
N LYS A 34 10.72 -8.18 -22.70
CA LYS A 34 10.30 -6.79 -22.96
C LYS A 34 9.95 -6.07 -21.66
N LYS A 35 9.30 -6.74 -20.71
CA LYS A 35 9.08 -6.18 -19.36
C LYS A 35 10.41 -5.83 -18.69
N ILE A 36 11.33 -6.78 -18.62
CA ILE A 36 12.63 -6.61 -17.95
C ILE A 36 13.43 -5.48 -18.62
N SER A 37 13.58 -5.50 -19.94
CA SER A 37 14.27 -4.44 -20.68
C SER A 37 13.63 -3.06 -20.46
N PHE A 38 12.30 -2.99 -20.42
CA PHE A 38 11.59 -1.76 -20.12
C PHE A 38 11.95 -1.24 -18.72
N VAL A 39 11.90 -2.09 -17.69
CA VAL A 39 12.28 -1.69 -16.32
C VAL A 39 13.72 -1.19 -16.24
N LEU A 40 14.68 -1.96 -16.79
CA LEU A 40 16.10 -1.61 -16.80
C LEU A 40 16.37 -0.27 -17.48
N SER A 41 15.54 0.11 -18.47
CA SER A 41 15.66 1.39 -19.16
C SER A 41 15.41 2.60 -18.25
N PHE A 42 14.65 2.46 -17.14
CA PHE A 42 14.40 3.53 -16.17
C PHE A 42 15.43 3.59 -15.04
N MET A 43 16.31 2.60 -14.93
CA MET A 43 17.36 2.54 -13.91
C MET A 43 18.61 3.29 -14.38
N LYS A 44 18.53 4.63 -14.42
CA LYS A 44 19.55 5.50 -15.02
C LYS A 44 20.42 6.26 -14.02
N GLU A 45 20.07 6.22 -12.74
CA GLU A 45 20.74 6.98 -11.69
C GLU A 45 20.85 6.17 -10.39
N GLY A 46 21.70 6.62 -9.47
CA GLY A 46 21.87 6.04 -8.14
C GLY A 46 22.25 4.55 -8.10
N GLU A 47 21.82 3.86 -7.05
CA GLU A 47 22.07 2.43 -6.80
C GLU A 47 21.40 1.52 -7.86
N ALA A 48 20.33 2.01 -8.51
CA ALA A 48 19.67 1.26 -9.58
C ALA A 48 20.58 1.04 -10.81
N VAL A 49 21.52 1.95 -11.07
CA VAL A 49 22.53 1.74 -12.13
C VAL A 49 23.39 0.53 -11.82
N ALA A 50 23.83 0.36 -10.57
CA ALA A 50 24.66 -0.78 -10.17
C ALA A 50 23.90 -2.10 -10.35
N PHE A 51 22.63 -2.15 -9.94
CA PHE A 51 21.79 -3.33 -10.18
C PHE A 51 21.59 -3.60 -11.67
N ARG A 52 21.33 -2.57 -12.48
CA ARG A 52 21.19 -2.71 -13.93
C ARG A 52 22.48 -3.24 -14.56
N THR A 53 23.62 -2.69 -14.17
CA THR A 53 24.93 -3.10 -14.69
C THR A 53 25.23 -4.54 -14.30
N ASP A 54 25.08 -4.90 -13.03
CA ASP A 54 25.25 -6.29 -12.54
C ASP A 54 24.30 -7.26 -13.28
N TRP A 55 23.04 -6.84 -13.49
CA TRP A 55 22.07 -7.64 -14.25
C TRP A 55 22.48 -7.85 -15.71
N LEU A 56 23.16 -6.88 -16.33
CA LEU A 56 23.62 -6.98 -17.72
C LEU A 56 24.98 -7.67 -17.84
N GLU A 57 25.90 -7.47 -16.90
CA GLU A 57 27.24 -8.07 -16.89
C GLU A 57 27.19 -9.58 -16.64
N ASN A 58 26.37 -10.03 -15.67
CA ASN A 58 26.07 -11.45 -15.47
C ASN A 58 25.47 -12.13 -16.72
N ARG A 59 25.05 -11.36 -17.74
CA ARG A 59 24.55 -11.84 -19.05
C ARG A 59 25.62 -11.85 -20.12
N VAL A 60 26.50 -10.85 -20.15
CA VAL A 60 27.64 -10.81 -21.08
C VAL A 60 28.51 -12.05 -20.85
N ASP A 61 28.73 -12.42 -19.60
CA ASP A 61 29.49 -13.62 -19.23
C ASP A 61 28.76 -14.91 -19.65
N ALA A 62 27.44 -15.00 -19.44
CA ALA A 62 26.64 -16.15 -19.88
C ALA A 62 26.59 -16.29 -21.42
N GLN A 63 26.56 -15.17 -22.15
CA GLN A 63 26.57 -15.15 -23.61
C GLN A 63 27.95 -15.54 -24.17
N GLN A 64 29.05 -15.11 -23.54
CA GLN A 64 30.40 -15.55 -23.88
C GLN A 64 30.61 -17.05 -23.62
N MET A 65 29.89 -17.63 -22.65
CA MET A 65 29.87 -19.06 -22.36
C MET A 65 28.93 -19.88 -23.27
N GLY A 66 28.25 -19.25 -24.23
CA GLY A 66 27.40 -19.95 -25.21
C GLY A 66 26.05 -20.43 -24.67
N LEU A 67 25.58 -19.89 -23.55
CA LEU A 67 24.26 -20.21 -22.99
C LEU A 67 23.15 -19.52 -23.79
N ASP A 68 22.04 -20.22 -24.03
CA ASP A 68 20.90 -19.70 -24.79
C ASP A 68 20.29 -18.45 -24.13
N ILE A 69 20.59 -17.31 -24.75
CA ILE A 69 20.22 -15.98 -24.31
C ILE A 69 18.71 -15.79 -24.15
N THR A 70 17.88 -16.54 -24.88
CA THR A 70 16.41 -16.47 -24.77
C THR A 70 15.90 -17.00 -23.43
N ASN A 71 16.59 -17.99 -22.85
CA ASN A 71 16.32 -18.51 -21.51
C ASN A 71 17.11 -17.79 -20.42
N THR A 72 18.09 -16.95 -20.77
CA THR A 72 18.91 -16.28 -19.75
C THR A 72 18.15 -15.18 -19.03
N TYR A 73 17.44 -14.26 -19.70
CA TYR A 73 16.81 -13.05 -19.10
C TYR A 73 16.04 -13.33 -17.81
N GLY A 74 15.61 -14.58 -17.62
CA GLY A 74 14.89 -15.05 -16.46
C GLY A 74 13.42 -14.78 -16.68
N SER A 75 12.60 -15.52 -15.95
CA SER A 75 11.18 -15.21 -15.91
C SER A 75 10.97 -13.87 -15.21
N TRP A 76 9.90 -13.16 -15.57
CA TRP A 76 9.49 -11.95 -14.87
C TRP A 76 9.41 -12.15 -13.34
N PRO A 77 8.84 -13.25 -12.81
CA PRO A 77 8.89 -13.57 -11.39
C PRO A 77 10.29 -13.55 -10.79
N PHE A 78 11.28 -14.17 -11.44
CA PHE A 78 12.66 -14.20 -10.95
C PHE A 78 13.29 -12.80 -10.91
N PHE A 79 13.09 -12.01 -11.96
CA PHE A 79 13.57 -10.62 -11.97
C PHE A 79 12.91 -9.78 -10.88
N THR A 80 11.60 -9.89 -10.69
CA THR A 80 10.90 -9.16 -9.63
C THR A 80 11.38 -9.54 -8.25
N ASP A 81 11.68 -10.82 -8.00
CA ASP A 81 12.23 -11.28 -6.72
C ASP A 81 13.59 -10.63 -6.41
N LYS A 82 14.47 -10.53 -7.42
CA LYS A 82 15.75 -9.82 -7.28
C LYS A 82 15.60 -8.32 -7.06
N MET A 83 14.63 -7.67 -7.70
CA MET A 83 14.33 -6.27 -7.38
C MET A 83 13.79 -6.12 -5.96
N GLU A 84 12.94 -7.04 -5.49
CA GLU A 84 12.43 -7.04 -4.11
C GLU A 84 13.57 -7.23 -3.10
N GLU A 85 14.46 -8.20 -3.30
CA GLU A 85 15.62 -8.39 -2.42
C GLU A 85 16.49 -7.13 -2.32
N ARG A 86 16.68 -6.43 -3.44
CA ARG A 86 17.61 -5.28 -3.52
C ARG A 86 16.99 -3.98 -3.02
N PHE A 87 15.77 -3.68 -3.45
CA PHE A 87 15.17 -2.34 -3.33
C PHE A 87 13.97 -2.27 -2.39
N LYS A 88 13.44 -3.42 -1.93
CA LYS A 88 12.37 -3.37 -0.94
C LYS A 88 12.92 -2.86 0.39
N ASP A 89 12.26 -1.86 0.93
CA ASP A 89 12.55 -1.40 2.28
C ASP A 89 11.95 -2.36 3.31
N SER A 90 12.76 -3.29 3.80
CA SER A 90 12.37 -4.22 4.86
C SER A 90 12.17 -3.50 6.21
N PHE A 91 12.87 -2.38 6.42
CA PHE A 91 12.72 -1.57 7.64
C PHE A 91 11.41 -0.80 7.62
N GLU A 92 11.08 -0.11 6.53
CA GLU A 92 9.78 0.59 6.43
C GLU A 92 8.59 -0.36 6.47
N LYS A 93 8.72 -1.57 5.91
CA LYS A 93 7.67 -2.60 6.07
C LYS A 93 7.46 -2.97 7.53
N GLU A 94 8.55 -3.20 8.28
CA GLU A 94 8.46 -3.58 9.70
C GLU A 94 7.98 -2.40 10.56
N THR A 95 8.44 -1.19 10.27
CA THR A 95 7.93 0.04 10.87
C THR A 95 6.44 0.21 10.59
N ALA A 96 5.98 0.01 9.37
CA ALA A 96 4.56 0.08 9.02
C ALA A 96 3.72 -0.97 9.77
N LYS A 97 4.24 -2.19 9.97
CA LYS A 97 3.57 -3.20 10.82
C LYS A 97 3.47 -2.72 12.27
N ASN A 98 4.50 -2.11 12.83
CA ASN A 98 4.45 -1.59 14.20
C ASN A 98 3.51 -0.38 14.32
N GLU A 99 3.55 0.52 13.34
CA GLU A 99 2.71 1.71 13.29
C GLU A 99 1.22 1.37 13.13
N ILE A 100 0.85 0.44 12.25
CA ILE A 100 -0.56 0.06 12.09
C ILE A 100 -1.12 -0.63 13.35
N LEU A 101 -0.29 -1.35 14.11
CA LEU A 101 -0.68 -1.93 15.38
C LEU A 101 -1.00 -0.85 16.42
N THR A 102 -0.23 0.23 16.44
CA THR A 102 -0.28 1.26 17.48
C THR A 102 -1.11 2.49 17.08
N LEU A 103 -1.48 2.63 15.81
CA LEU A 103 -2.29 3.73 15.30
C LEU A 103 -3.59 3.85 16.09
N LYS A 104 -3.91 5.04 16.60
CA LYS A 104 -5.18 5.33 17.28
C LYS A 104 -5.93 6.43 16.55
N GLN A 105 -7.26 6.32 16.51
CA GLN A 105 -8.11 7.39 15.98
C GLN A 105 -7.97 8.68 16.81
N GLY A 106 -7.97 8.57 18.14
CA GLY A 106 -7.90 9.73 19.03
C GLY A 106 -9.01 10.73 18.75
N ASN A 107 -8.66 12.00 18.55
CA ASN A 107 -9.60 13.08 18.26
C ASN A 107 -9.92 13.24 16.77
N GLU A 108 -9.21 12.52 15.90
CA GLU A 108 -9.36 12.61 14.44
C GLU A 108 -10.68 11.99 13.97
N THR A 109 -11.16 12.45 12.81
CA THR A 109 -12.32 11.84 12.16
C THR A 109 -11.99 10.40 11.77
N ALA A 110 -13.00 9.54 11.71
CA ALA A 110 -12.83 8.18 11.22
C ALA A 110 -12.23 8.18 9.80
N GLN A 111 -12.62 9.14 8.95
CA GLN A 111 -12.06 9.30 7.61
C GLN A 111 -10.54 9.55 7.64
N ALA A 112 -10.07 10.53 8.42
CA ALA A 112 -8.64 10.82 8.54
C ALA A 112 -7.85 9.65 9.14
N PHE A 113 -8.44 8.94 10.10
CA PHE A 113 -7.86 7.70 10.62
C PHE A 113 -7.72 6.65 9.51
N PHE A 114 -8.76 6.43 8.70
CA PHE A 114 -8.72 5.44 7.63
C PHE A 114 -7.75 5.81 6.50
N GLU A 115 -7.55 7.09 6.19
CA GLU A 115 -6.52 7.52 5.24
C GLU A 115 -5.12 7.03 5.69
N LYS A 116 -4.77 7.26 6.96
CA LYS A 116 -3.51 6.77 7.55
C LYS A 116 -3.48 5.25 7.67
N PHE A 117 -4.58 4.63 8.10
CA PHE A 117 -4.65 3.18 8.30
C PHE A 117 -4.46 2.42 6.98
N GLU A 118 -5.10 2.88 5.89
CA GLU A 118 -4.95 2.28 4.55
C GLU A 118 -3.53 2.42 4.03
N GLU A 119 -2.92 3.59 4.23
CA GLU A 119 -1.53 3.81 3.89
C GLU A 119 -0.62 2.80 4.62
N LYS A 120 -0.71 2.71 5.96
CA LYS A 120 0.12 1.76 6.74
C LYS A 120 -0.20 0.31 6.40
N LYS A 121 -1.45 -0.03 6.12
CA LYS A 121 -1.87 -1.36 5.66
C LYS A 121 -1.15 -1.73 4.37
N ARG A 122 -1.10 -0.80 3.41
CA ARG A 122 -0.42 -0.95 2.13
C ARG A 122 1.08 -1.17 2.33
N TRP A 123 1.76 -0.31 3.10
CA TRP A 123 3.20 -0.43 3.36
C TRP A 123 3.58 -1.70 4.14
N ALA A 124 2.73 -2.12 5.09
CA ALA A 124 2.91 -3.37 5.81
C ALA A 124 2.67 -4.62 4.93
N GLY A 125 2.08 -4.44 3.74
CA GLY A 125 1.75 -5.50 2.80
C GLY A 125 0.56 -6.36 3.23
N TYR A 126 -0.36 -5.80 4.00
CA TYR A 126 -1.59 -6.50 4.40
C TYR A 126 -2.66 -6.40 3.31
N ASN A 127 -3.25 -7.54 2.95
CA ASN A 127 -4.31 -7.64 1.97
C ASN A 127 -5.67 -7.77 2.68
N SER A 128 -6.66 -6.98 2.27
CA SER A 128 -7.99 -7.00 2.91
C SER A 128 -8.70 -8.35 2.85
N ARG A 129 -8.44 -9.19 1.84
CA ARG A 129 -9.02 -10.55 1.75
C ARG A 129 -8.22 -11.58 2.56
N MET A 130 -6.90 -11.51 2.53
CA MET A 130 -6.05 -12.51 3.21
C MET A 130 -5.86 -12.23 4.70
N ASN A 131 -6.01 -10.96 5.11
CA ASN A 131 -5.75 -10.51 6.48
C ASN A 131 -6.99 -9.87 7.11
N GLU A 132 -8.19 -10.23 6.64
CA GLU A 132 -9.44 -9.59 7.04
C GLU A 132 -9.65 -9.58 8.56
N GLU A 133 -9.65 -10.76 9.20
CA GLU A 133 -9.90 -10.89 10.64
C GLU A 133 -8.90 -10.07 11.46
N PHE A 134 -7.63 -10.10 11.05
CA PHE A 134 -6.58 -9.31 11.67
C PHE A 134 -6.87 -7.81 11.54
N LEU A 135 -7.17 -7.32 10.33
CA LEU A 135 -7.46 -5.91 10.09
C LEU A 135 -8.69 -5.45 10.87
N VAL A 136 -9.77 -6.25 10.89
CA VAL A 136 -10.98 -5.95 11.68
C VAL A 136 -10.65 -5.92 13.18
N SER A 137 -9.79 -6.82 13.67
CA SER A 137 -9.33 -6.78 15.07
C SER A 137 -8.57 -5.49 15.40
N LEU A 138 -7.77 -4.98 14.46
CA LEU A 138 -7.09 -3.71 14.61
C LEU A 138 -8.08 -2.56 14.65
N LEU A 139 -9.09 -2.52 13.76
CA LEU A 139 -10.12 -1.49 13.78
C LEU A 139 -10.83 -1.44 15.13
N ARG A 140 -11.25 -2.60 15.67
CA ARG A 140 -11.91 -2.70 16.98
C ARG A 140 -11.04 -2.19 18.12
N ARG A 141 -9.72 -2.37 18.03
CA ARG A 141 -8.75 -1.93 19.06
C ARG A 141 -8.32 -0.46 18.91
N ASN A 142 -8.24 0.02 17.69
CA ASN A 142 -7.56 1.27 17.35
C ASN A 142 -8.51 2.44 17.16
N MET A 143 -9.76 2.15 16.83
CA MET A 143 -10.82 3.16 16.76
C MET A 143 -11.44 3.45 18.12
N ASN A 144 -12.14 4.57 18.21
CA ASN A 144 -12.83 4.98 19.43
C ASN A 144 -13.92 3.97 19.80
N LYS A 145 -13.86 3.43 21.03
CA LYS A 145 -14.78 2.40 21.54
C LYS A 145 -16.27 2.74 21.31
N PRO A 146 -16.75 3.97 21.58
CA PRO A 146 -18.16 4.30 21.34
C PRO A 146 -18.62 4.13 19.89
N LEU A 147 -17.72 4.35 18.92
CA LEU A 147 -18.03 4.12 17.51
C LEU A 147 -18.10 2.63 17.21
N VAL A 148 -17.11 1.87 17.68
CA VAL A 148 -17.02 0.41 17.51
C VAL A 148 -18.23 -0.28 18.15
N ASP A 149 -18.58 0.07 19.38
CA ASP A 149 -19.72 -0.49 20.10
C ASP A 149 -21.02 -0.20 19.36
N ARG A 150 -21.16 0.99 18.79
CA ARG A 150 -22.36 1.35 18.01
C ARG A 150 -22.50 0.55 16.72
N VAL A 151 -21.38 0.16 16.09
CA VAL A 151 -21.40 -0.77 14.95
C VAL A 151 -21.81 -2.17 15.40
N ILE A 152 -21.20 -2.69 16.47
CA ILE A 152 -21.45 -4.05 16.95
C ILE A 152 -22.89 -4.23 17.43
N TYR A 153 -23.39 -3.28 18.23
CA TYR A 153 -24.72 -3.34 18.83
C TYR A 153 -25.80 -2.63 17.99
N GLY A 154 -25.43 -2.05 16.85
CA GLY A 154 -26.33 -1.31 15.95
C GLY A 154 -27.30 -2.18 15.16
N GLY A 155 -27.30 -3.50 15.38
CA GLY A 155 -28.20 -4.46 14.74
C GLY A 155 -27.72 -5.00 13.39
N HIS A 156 -26.73 -4.35 12.77
CA HIS A 156 -26.07 -4.83 11.56
C HIS A 156 -24.58 -5.01 11.82
N ILE A 157 -24.15 -6.26 12.01
CA ILE A 157 -22.73 -6.59 12.16
C ILE A 157 -22.10 -6.61 10.76
N PRO A 158 -21.10 -5.76 10.49
CA PRO A 158 -20.47 -5.73 9.18
C PRO A 158 -19.74 -7.04 8.89
N ARG A 159 -19.88 -7.52 7.66
CA ARG A 159 -19.42 -8.83 7.17
C ARG A 159 -17.94 -8.83 6.82
N ASP A 160 -17.46 -7.73 6.27
CA ASP A 160 -16.12 -7.61 5.74
C ASP A 160 -15.46 -6.29 6.15
N TYR A 161 -14.15 -6.20 5.89
CA TYR A 161 -13.37 -4.99 6.21
C TYR A 161 -13.94 -3.70 5.57
N GLN A 162 -14.52 -3.78 4.37
CA GLN A 162 -15.05 -2.60 3.66
C GLN A 162 -16.35 -2.10 4.30
N GLU A 163 -17.27 -3.00 4.67
CA GLU A 163 -18.47 -2.65 5.40
C GLU A 163 -18.12 -2.04 6.77
N TRP A 164 -17.12 -2.61 7.48
CA TRP A 164 -16.61 -2.03 8.72
C TRP A 164 -16.13 -0.59 8.53
N LYS A 165 -15.35 -0.33 7.48
CA LYS A 165 -14.84 1.01 7.16
C LYS A 165 -15.97 1.99 6.86
N GLN A 166 -16.91 1.62 6.01
CA GLN A 166 -18.03 2.49 5.61
C GLN A 166 -18.90 2.85 6.81
N GLU A 167 -19.26 1.86 7.63
CA GLU A 167 -20.16 2.09 8.76
C GLU A 167 -19.51 2.94 9.85
N LEU A 168 -18.23 2.72 10.12
CA LEU A 168 -17.47 3.52 11.09
C LEU A 168 -17.33 4.98 10.66
N ILE A 169 -17.08 5.24 9.37
CA ILE A 169 -17.06 6.61 8.82
C ILE A 169 -18.44 7.26 8.95
N ARG A 170 -19.50 6.54 8.58
CA ARG A 170 -20.87 7.03 8.63
C ARG A 170 -21.29 7.42 10.05
N ILE A 171 -21.02 6.56 11.04
CA ILE A 171 -21.38 6.82 12.44
C ILE A 171 -20.61 8.00 13.01
N ASP A 172 -19.29 8.09 12.75
CA ASP A 172 -18.47 9.21 13.22
C ASP A 172 -18.98 10.54 12.65
N TYR A 173 -19.32 10.57 11.36
CA TYR A 173 -19.92 11.74 10.72
C TYR A 173 -21.21 12.18 11.41
N ILE A 174 -22.18 11.26 11.58
CA ILE A 174 -23.46 11.55 12.23
C ILE A 174 -23.27 12.03 13.67
N TRP A 175 -22.35 11.43 14.41
CA TRP A 175 -22.07 11.84 15.79
C TRP A 175 -21.52 13.27 15.84
N ARG A 176 -20.55 13.60 14.98
CA ARG A 176 -19.94 14.94 14.92
C ARG A 176 -20.94 16.01 14.51
N GLU A 177 -21.83 15.72 13.55
CA GLU A 177 -22.89 16.66 13.15
C GLU A 177 -23.85 16.94 14.31
N ARG A 178 -24.31 15.92 15.03
CA ARG A 178 -25.17 16.11 16.21
C ARG A 178 -24.51 16.93 17.31
N GLU A 179 -23.20 16.75 17.52
CA GLU A 179 -22.47 17.54 18.52
C GLU A 179 -22.34 19.02 18.11
N LYS A 180 -22.25 19.32 16.81
CA LYS A 180 -22.29 20.71 16.32
C LYS A 180 -23.67 21.34 16.53
N GLU A 181 -24.75 20.61 16.22
CA GLU A 181 -26.12 21.08 16.41
C GLU A 181 -26.42 21.41 17.88
N LYS A 182 -26.02 20.53 18.81
CA LYS A 182 -26.19 20.76 20.25
C LYS A 182 -25.48 22.04 20.69
N LYS A 183 -24.21 22.20 20.32
CA LYS A 183 -23.43 23.41 20.64
C LYS A 183 -24.10 24.66 20.05
N GLY A 184 -24.55 24.62 18.80
CA GLY A 184 -25.28 25.72 18.17
C GLY A 184 -26.58 26.09 18.89
N SER A 185 -27.31 25.09 19.40
CA SER A 185 -28.55 25.29 20.16
C SER A 185 -28.33 25.86 21.56
N GLU A 186 -27.21 25.54 22.21
CA GLU A 186 -26.83 26.09 23.52
C GLU A 186 -26.40 27.56 23.41
N PHE A 187 -25.69 27.95 22.35
CA PHE A 187 -25.33 29.35 22.11
C PHE A 187 -26.54 30.24 21.76
N GLY A 188 -27.62 29.66 21.22
CA GLY A 188 -28.88 30.36 20.93
C GLY A 188 -29.80 30.56 22.15
N ARG A 189 -29.52 29.92 23.29
CA ARG A 189 -30.25 30.08 24.55
C ARG A 189 -29.42 30.89 25.55
N LYS A 190 -29.13 32.15 25.25
CA LYS A 190 -28.76 33.11 26.31
C LYS A 190 -30.04 33.79 26.81
N PRO A 191 -30.37 33.72 28.11
CA PRO A 191 -31.54 34.40 28.65
C PRO A 191 -31.31 35.93 28.65
N ASN A 192 -32.34 36.66 28.25
CA ASN A 192 -32.50 38.10 28.55
C ASN A 192 -32.74 38.30 30.05
#